data_AF-A0A950HQ39-F1
#
_entry.id   AF-A0A950HQ39-F1
#
_cell.length_a   1.000
_cell.length_b   1.000
_cell.length_c   1.000
_cell.angle_alpha   90.00
_cell.angle_beta   90.00
_cell.angle_gamma   90.00
#
_symmetry.space_group_name_H-M   'P 1'
#
loop_
_entity.id
_entity.type
_entity.pdbx_description
1 polymer ?
#
loop_
_entity_poly.entity_id
_entity_poly.type
_entity_poly.pdbx_seq_one_letter_code
_entity_poly.pdbx_strand_id
1 'polypeptide(L)'
;MVVALAGCVGMGSSDPPVATAAVPAPAVGGPLGASLAGKVDDADRQAAFNAELDAVSAGERRSWRGPHGTYGYVDPGPQVMRTEGFCRQYTLTIYVGGRPQTGTGLACHHADGEWHVVS
;
A
#
# COMPACT_ATOMS: atom_id res chain seq x y z
N MET A 1 -9.59 10.44 58.00
CA MET A 1 -10.09 11.58 57.20
C MET A 1 -9.10 11.79 56.07
N VAL A 2 -9.60 11.76 54.83
CA VAL A 2 -8.87 11.93 53.56
C VAL A 2 -8.33 13.37 53.46
N VAL A 3 -7.23 13.58 52.73
CA VAL A 3 -7.09 14.51 51.58
C VAL A 3 -5.61 14.70 51.20
N ALA A 4 -5.36 14.60 49.90
CA ALA A 4 -4.09 14.67 49.18
C ALA A 4 -3.76 16.11 48.68
N LEU A 5 -2.76 16.22 47.78
CA LEU A 5 -2.27 17.34 46.92
C LEU A 5 -0.93 17.92 47.40
N ALA A 6 0.13 18.18 46.61
CA ALA A 6 0.42 18.22 45.16
C ALA A 6 1.96 17.98 44.99
N GLY A 7 2.57 17.48 43.91
CA GLY A 7 2.28 17.54 42.48
C GLY A 7 3.14 18.63 41.81
N CYS A 8 4.30 18.27 41.23
CA CYS A 8 5.03 18.97 40.15
C CYS A 8 6.41 18.31 39.87
N VAL A 9 6.49 17.32 38.98
CA VAL A 9 7.75 16.98 38.29
C VAL A 9 7.45 16.46 36.89
N GLY A 10 8.18 16.97 35.90
CA GLY A 10 8.33 16.36 34.59
C GLY A 10 7.63 17.08 33.44
N MET A 11 8.35 17.98 32.78
CA MET A 11 8.19 18.26 31.35
C MET A 11 8.36 16.93 30.60
N GLY A 12 7.26 16.25 30.31
CA GLY A 12 7.21 15.13 29.39
C GLY A 12 6.85 15.66 28.02
N SER A 13 7.82 15.71 27.12
CA SER A 13 7.61 15.93 25.70
C SER A 13 6.50 14.99 25.22
N SER A 14 5.41 15.57 24.71
CA SER A 14 4.42 14.86 23.93
C SER A 14 5.01 14.55 22.56
N ASP A 15 6.05 13.70 22.53
CA ASP A 15 6.32 12.92 21.33
C ASP A 15 5.14 11.95 21.22
N PRO A 16 4.30 12.02 20.16
CA PRO A 16 3.44 10.88 19.89
C PRO A 16 4.37 9.66 19.83
N PRO A 17 3.96 8.48 20.30
CA PRO A 17 4.67 7.30 19.87
C PRO A 17 4.63 7.35 18.36
N VAL A 18 5.77 7.63 17.74
CA VAL A 18 6.15 6.94 16.52
C VAL A 18 6.02 5.49 16.93
N ALA A 19 4.79 4.98 16.78
CA ALA A 19 4.62 3.65 16.34
C ALA A 19 5.59 3.58 15.17
N THR A 20 6.75 2.97 15.42
CA THR A 20 7.17 1.86 14.61
C THR A 20 5.94 0.98 14.47
N ALA A 21 4.98 1.43 13.63
CA ALA A 21 4.30 0.54 12.75
C ALA A 21 5.50 -0.18 12.17
N ALA A 22 5.72 -1.39 12.66
CA ALA A 22 6.15 -2.43 11.78
C ALA A 22 5.30 -2.18 10.54
N VAL A 23 5.88 -1.49 9.55
CA VAL A 23 5.33 -1.48 8.21
C VAL A 23 5.25 -2.97 7.99
N PRO A 24 4.05 -3.59 8.04
CA PRO A 24 4.00 -4.98 7.69
C PRO A 24 4.63 -4.96 6.32
N ALA A 25 5.81 -5.59 6.18
CA ALA A 25 6.49 -5.69 4.88
C ALA A 25 5.35 -6.01 3.92
N PRO A 26 5.06 -5.13 2.93
CA PRO A 26 3.80 -5.18 2.21
C PRO A 26 3.65 -6.63 1.82
N ALA A 27 2.63 -7.29 2.36
CA ALA A 27 2.40 -8.68 2.05
C ALA A 27 2.41 -8.70 0.53
N VAL A 28 3.40 -9.36 -0.09
CA VAL A 28 3.66 -9.19 -1.52
C VAL A 28 2.39 -9.65 -2.24
N GLY A 29 1.57 -8.67 -2.63
CA GLY A 29 0.14 -8.90 -2.67
C GLY A 29 -0.58 -7.63 -2.30
N GLY A 30 -0.62 -6.68 -3.24
CA GLY A 30 -1.51 -5.53 -3.16
C GLY A 30 -2.99 -5.96 -3.06
N PRO A 31 -3.94 -5.27 -3.70
CA PRO A 31 -5.37 -5.46 -3.39
C PRO A 31 -5.95 -6.85 -3.67
N LEU A 32 -5.16 -7.76 -4.26
CA LEU A 32 -5.52 -9.14 -4.58
C LEU A 32 -4.71 -10.21 -3.83
N GLY A 33 -3.86 -9.82 -2.86
CA GLY A 33 -2.88 -10.72 -2.21
C GLY A 33 -3.46 -12.04 -1.71
N ALA A 34 -4.57 -12.01 -0.96
CA ALA A 34 -5.22 -13.23 -0.44
C ALA A 34 -5.91 -14.07 -1.54
N SER A 35 -6.54 -13.42 -2.52
CA SER A 35 -7.30 -14.09 -3.60
C SER A 35 -6.39 -14.82 -4.60
N LEU A 36 -5.14 -14.38 -4.69
CA LEU A 36 -4.11 -14.91 -5.59
C LEU A 36 -3.09 -15.81 -4.88
N ALA A 37 -3.15 -15.93 -3.55
CA ALA A 37 -2.30 -16.83 -2.79
C ALA A 37 -2.41 -18.27 -3.32
N GLY A 38 -1.27 -18.86 -3.67
CA GLY A 38 -1.17 -20.21 -4.25
C GLY A 38 -1.62 -20.34 -5.72
N LYS A 39 -2.04 -19.24 -6.36
CA LYS A 39 -2.42 -19.21 -7.80
C LYS A 39 -1.44 -18.43 -8.68
N VAL A 40 -0.65 -17.55 -8.06
CA VAL A 40 0.33 -16.69 -8.72
C VAL A 40 1.65 -16.79 -7.96
N ASP A 41 2.73 -17.04 -8.69
CA ASP A 41 4.08 -17.15 -8.14
C ASP A 41 4.57 -15.84 -7.54
N ASP A 42 5.44 -15.93 -6.54
CA ASP A 42 5.99 -14.78 -5.82
C ASP A 42 6.67 -13.78 -6.75
N ALA A 43 7.40 -14.26 -7.75
CA ALA A 43 8.07 -13.42 -8.75
C ALA A 43 7.06 -12.65 -9.63
N ASP A 44 5.93 -13.28 -9.97
CA ASP A 44 4.86 -12.63 -10.72
C ASP A 44 4.13 -11.59 -9.86
N ARG A 45 3.93 -11.87 -8.56
CA ARG A 45 3.37 -10.90 -7.61
C ARG A 45 4.30 -9.70 -7.42
N GLN A 46 5.62 -9.91 -7.40
CA GLN A 46 6.58 -8.80 -7.34
C GLN A 46 6.53 -7.95 -8.61
N ALA A 47 6.41 -8.56 -9.79
CA ALA A 47 6.25 -7.83 -11.05
C ALA A 47 4.97 -6.98 -11.06
N ALA A 48 3.86 -7.52 -10.54
CA ALA A 48 2.61 -6.79 -10.35
C ALA A 48 2.80 -5.58 -9.43
N PHE A 49 3.43 -5.79 -8.27
CA PHE A 49 3.68 -4.73 -7.29
C PHE A 49 4.54 -3.59 -7.85
N ASN A 50 5.60 -3.90 -8.58
CA ASN A 50 6.42 -2.89 -9.24
C ASN A 50 5.59 -2.07 -10.25
N ALA A 51 4.69 -2.73 -10.98
CA ALA A 51 3.80 -2.05 -11.91
C ALA A 51 2.74 -1.19 -11.21
N GLU A 52 2.32 -1.56 -10.00
CA GLU A 52 1.44 -0.74 -9.16
C GLU A 52 2.12 0.57 -8.80
N LEU A 53 3.36 0.50 -8.27
CA LEU A 53 4.17 1.67 -7.94
C LEU A 53 4.44 2.56 -9.15
N ASP A 54 4.84 1.97 -10.27
CA ASP A 54 5.04 2.69 -11.52
C ASP A 54 3.77 3.43 -11.97
N ALA A 55 2.60 2.77 -11.88
CA ALA A 55 1.34 3.34 -12.33
C ALA A 55 0.87 4.49 -11.45
N VAL A 56 0.97 4.33 -10.13
CA VAL A 56 0.57 5.40 -9.20
C VAL A 56 1.52 6.60 -9.26
N SER A 57 2.81 6.35 -9.49
CA SER A 57 3.84 7.37 -9.65
C SER A 57 3.70 8.14 -10.95
N ALA A 58 3.57 7.43 -12.09
CA ALA A 58 3.37 8.05 -13.39
C ALA A 58 1.97 8.68 -13.53
N GLY A 59 0.98 8.18 -12.80
CA GLY A 59 -0.43 8.57 -12.95
C GLY A 59 -1.07 8.05 -14.24
N GLU A 60 -0.47 7.03 -14.87
CA GLU A 60 -0.93 6.43 -16.12
C GLU A 60 -1.00 4.91 -16.02
N ARG A 61 -1.85 4.29 -16.85
CA ARG A 61 -1.99 2.83 -16.87
C ARG A 61 -0.66 2.16 -17.20
N ARG A 62 -0.28 1.15 -16.41
CA ARG A 62 0.92 0.32 -16.67
C ARG A 62 0.51 -1.13 -16.86
N SER A 63 0.96 -1.74 -17.95
CA SER A 63 0.87 -3.18 -18.15
C SER A 63 2.09 -3.88 -17.56
N TRP A 64 1.93 -5.13 -17.18
CA TRP A 64 3.01 -5.94 -16.66
C TRP A 64 2.85 -7.41 -17.04
N ARG A 65 3.97 -8.11 -17.04
CA ARG A 65 4.03 -9.55 -17.25
C ARG A 65 5.12 -10.12 -16.35
N GLY A 66 4.75 -11.11 -15.56
CA GLY A 66 5.67 -11.84 -14.72
C GLY A 66 6.42 -12.93 -15.49
N PRO A 67 7.57 -13.39 -14.97
CA PRO A 67 8.38 -14.43 -15.58
C PRO A 67 7.67 -15.79 -15.71
N HIS A 68 6.67 -16.09 -14.87
CA HIS A 68 5.90 -17.34 -14.91
C HIS A 68 4.64 -17.26 -15.78
N GLY A 69 4.49 -16.15 -16.51
CA GLY A 69 3.45 -15.99 -17.53
C GLY A 69 2.18 -15.34 -17.03
N THR A 70 2.02 -15.07 -15.73
CA THR A 70 0.94 -14.22 -15.23
C THR A 70 1.13 -12.80 -15.77
N TYR A 71 0.03 -12.15 -16.12
CA TYR A 71 0.06 -10.81 -16.67
C TYR A 71 -1.16 -10.03 -16.25
N GLY A 72 -1.06 -8.72 -16.41
CA GLY A 72 -2.09 -7.81 -15.98
C GLY A 72 -1.79 -6.37 -16.36
N TYR A 73 -2.59 -5.49 -15.78
CA TYR A 73 -2.37 -4.06 -15.84
C TYR A 73 -2.89 -3.39 -14.56
N VAL A 74 -2.35 -2.22 -14.29
CA VAL A 74 -2.75 -1.34 -13.20
C VAL A 74 -3.30 -0.07 -13.81
N ASP A 75 -4.49 0.32 -13.40
CA ASP A 75 -5.16 1.55 -13.79
C ASP A 75 -5.20 2.53 -12.61
N PRO A 76 -4.39 3.61 -12.62
CA PRO A 76 -4.42 4.61 -11.58
C PRO A 76 -5.64 5.51 -11.71
N GLY A 77 -6.38 5.65 -10.62
CA GLY A 77 -7.44 6.64 -10.45
C GLY A 77 -6.90 8.04 -10.15
N PRO A 78 -7.79 9.00 -9.86
CA PRO A 78 -7.41 10.35 -9.52
C PRO A 78 -6.64 10.42 -8.21
N GLN A 79 -5.71 11.37 -8.13
CA GLN A 79 -5.05 11.73 -6.88
C GLN A 79 -6.00 12.60 -6.03
N VAL A 80 -6.09 12.25 -4.75
CA VAL A 80 -6.93 12.90 -3.75
C VAL A 80 -6.10 13.26 -2.53
N MET A 81 -6.32 14.44 -1.96
CA MET A 81 -5.71 14.80 -0.69
C MET A 81 -6.46 14.10 0.45
N ARG A 82 -5.73 13.39 1.31
CA ARG A 82 -6.22 12.76 2.54
C ARG A 82 -5.37 13.21 3.73
N THR A 83 -5.73 12.76 4.93
CA THR A 83 -5.00 13.07 6.17
C THR A 83 -3.55 12.58 6.11
N GLU A 84 -3.30 11.50 5.38
CA GLU A 84 -1.99 10.86 5.19
C GLU A 84 -1.15 11.52 4.09
N GLY A 85 -1.71 12.47 3.32
CA GLY A 85 -1.05 13.15 2.21
C GLY A 85 -1.78 12.96 0.88
N PHE A 86 -1.02 12.99 -0.22
CA PHE A 86 -1.57 12.78 -1.56
C PHE A 86 -1.75 11.29 -1.82
N CYS A 87 -2.98 10.80 -1.79
CA CYS A 87 -3.28 9.41 -2.07
C CYS A 87 -3.90 9.22 -3.45
N ARG A 88 -3.69 8.05 -4.03
CA ARG A 88 -4.20 7.66 -5.33
C ARG A 88 -4.75 6.25 -5.24
N GLN A 89 -6.03 6.12 -5.53
CA GLN A 89 -6.65 4.81 -5.66
C GLN A 89 -6.27 4.22 -7.02
N TYR A 90 -6.05 2.92 -7.09
CA TYR A 90 -5.73 2.24 -8.34
C TYR A 90 -6.48 0.92 -8.43
N THR A 91 -6.69 0.45 -9.66
CA THR A 91 -7.32 -0.84 -9.92
C THR A 91 -6.32 -1.75 -10.62
N LEU A 92 -6.01 -2.87 -9.98
CA LEU A 92 -5.17 -3.92 -10.51
C LEU A 92 -6.05 -4.99 -11.15
N THR A 93 -5.74 -5.37 -12.39
CA THR A 93 -6.34 -6.52 -13.07
C THR A 93 -5.28 -7.54 -13.42
N ILE A 94 -5.50 -8.79 -13.01
CA ILE A 94 -4.60 -9.94 -13.20
C ILE A 94 -5.35 -11.05 -13.92
N TYR A 95 -4.73 -11.67 -14.91
CA TYR A 95 -5.31 -12.81 -15.62
C TYR A 95 -4.74 -14.12 -15.09
N VAL A 96 -5.58 -14.91 -14.42
CA VAL A 96 -5.22 -16.23 -13.88
C VAL A 96 -6.07 -17.29 -14.58
N GLY A 97 -5.43 -18.24 -15.27
CA GLY A 97 -6.13 -19.26 -16.04
C GLY A 97 -7.09 -18.69 -17.09
N GLY A 98 -6.73 -17.54 -17.69
CA GLY A 98 -7.56 -16.82 -18.68
C GLY A 98 -8.73 -16.03 -18.10
N ARG A 99 -8.95 -16.04 -16.78
CA ARG A 99 -10.01 -15.26 -16.12
C ARG A 99 -9.43 -14.00 -15.48
N PRO A 100 -10.03 -12.82 -15.71
CA PRO A 100 -9.60 -11.60 -15.04
C PRO A 100 -9.97 -11.66 -13.55
N GLN A 101 -9.05 -11.24 -12.70
CA GLN A 101 -9.20 -11.01 -11.26
C GLN A 101 -8.87 -9.53 -11.05
N THR A 102 -9.79 -8.78 -10.47
CA THR A 102 -9.62 -7.33 -10.31
C THR A 102 -9.71 -6.95 -8.83
N GLY A 103 -8.81 -6.11 -8.38
CA GLY A 103 -8.78 -5.58 -7.01
C GLY A 103 -8.39 -4.12 -7.01
N THR A 104 -8.90 -3.39 -6.03
CA THR A 104 -8.66 -1.94 -5.89
C THR A 104 -7.76 -1.69 -4.70
N GLY A 105 -6.64 -1.02 -4.92
CA GLY A 105 -5.68 -0.65 -3.89
C GLY A 105 -5.62 0.86 -3.70
N LEU A 106 -4.91 1.28 -2.66
CA LEU A 106 -4.64 2.69 -2.38
C LEU A 106 -3.14 2.85 -2.17
N ALA A 107 -2.54 3.81 -2.87
CA ALA A 107 -1.17 4.24 -2.62
C ALA A 107 -1.17 5.69 -2.13
N CYS A 108 -0.35 6.02 -1.15
CA CYS A 108 -0.19 7.38 -0.64
C CYS A 108 1.26 7.83 -0.85
N HIS A 109 1.41 9.03 -1.41
CA HIS A 109 2.69 9.70 -1.57
C HIS A 109 3.09 10.28 -0.21
N HIS A 110 4.19 9.79 0.33
CA HIS A 110 4.73 10.24 1.61
C HIS A 110 5.57 11.51 1.46
N ALA A 111 5.92 12.12 2.59
CA ALA A 111 6.76 13.32 2.64
C ALA A 111 8.21 13.07 2.19
N ASP A 112 8.63 11.81 2.10
CA ASP A 112 9.93 11.36 1.59
C ASP A 112 10.05 11.41 0.05
N GLY A 113 8.93 11.58 -0.66
CA GLY A 113 8.88 11.59 -2.13
C GLY A 113 8.56 10.22 -2.75
N GLU A 114 8.30 9.19 -1.94
CA GLU A 114 7.96 7.85 -2.42
C GLU A 114 6.45 7.56 -2.30
N TRP A 115 5.96 6.74 -3.22
CA TRP A 115 4.61 6.19 -3.16
C TRP A 115 4.62 4.90 -2.37
N HIS A 116 3.82 4.83 -1.30
CA HIS A 116 3.65 3.62 -0.50
C HIS A 116 2.25 3.06 -0.69
N VAL A 117 2.16 1.77 -0.97
CA VAL A 117 0.87 1.04 -0.98
C VAL A 117 0.42 0.85 0.46
N VAL A 118 -0.77 1.36 0.79
CA VAL A 118 -1.35 1.33 2.15
C VAL A 118 -2.43 0.26 2.34
N SER A 119 -2.84 -0.41 1.25
CA SER A 119 -3.90 -1.43 1.21
C SER A 119 -3.37 -2.86 1.23
#